data_AF-A0A7X1FZT0-F1
#
_entry.id   AF-A0A7X1FZT0-F1
#
_cell.length_a   1.000
_cell.length_b   1.000
_cell.length_c   1.000
_cell.angle_alpha   90.00
_cell.angle_beta   90.00
_cell.angle_gamma   90.00
#
_symmetry.space_group_name_H-M   'P 1'
#
loop_
_entity.id
_entity.type
_entity.pdbx_description
1 polymer ?
#
loop_
_entity_poly.entity_id
_entity_poly.type
_entity_poly.pdbx_seq_one_letter_code
_entity_poly.pdbx_strand_id
1 'polypeptide(L)'
;MTTLAVPPTPSASPRAEALLVQWRALHEAAGLVANLAGEPAAAAAPQADDGTESLGLANGWRLALIGRGLADTAAILEGGIRALLVARARGAEVRPAAQALWQEFLAARAALLALVPPH
;
A
#
# COMPACT_ATOMS: atom_id res chain seq x y z
N MET A 1 11.02 28.98 37.12
CA MET A 1 11.10 28.66 35.67
C MET A 1 10.78 27.19 35.52
N THR A 2 9.52 26.86 35.24
CA THR A 2 9.07 25.46 35.08
C THR A 2 9.18 25.09 33.61
N THR A 3 10.11 24.20 33.29
CA THR A 3 10.25 23.63 31.95
C THR A 3 9.05 22.75 31.67
N LEU A 4 8.26 23.08 30.64
CA LEU A 4 7.18 22.22 30.17
C LEU A 4 7.86 21.08 29.38
N ALA A 5 7.91 19.88 29.96
CA ALA A 5 8.34 18.70 29.23
C ALA A 5 7.37 18.47 28.06
N VAL A 6 7.87 18.57 26.84
CA VAL A 6 7.15 18.09 25.65
C VAL A 6 6.84 16.61 25.92
N PRO A 7 5.57 16.17 25.88
CA PRO A 7 5.26 14.76 26.05
C PRO A 7 5.99 13.97 24.96
N PRO A 8 6.53 12.77 25.25
CA PRO A 8 7.07 11.93 24.19
C PRO A 8 5.94 11.72 23.17
N THR A 9 6.20 12.06 21.91
CA THR A 9 5.33 11.64 20.81
C THR A 9 5.14 10.13 20.95
N PRO A 10 3.90 9.62 20.95
CA PRO A 10 3.69 8.19 21.07
C PRO A 10 4.42 7.50 19.91
N SER A 11 5.48 6.75 20.21
CA SER A 11 6.17 5.93 19.22
C SER A 11 5.19 4.88 18.71
N ALA A 12 5.15 4.67 17.39
CA ALA A 12 4.29 3.67 16.79
C ALA A 12 4.57 2.28 17.42
N SER A 13 3.53 1.46 17.57
CA SER A 13 3.72 0.07 18.02
C SER A 13 4.60 -0.68 17.01
N PRO A 14 5.45 -1.65 17.43
CA PRO A 14 6.24 -2.48 16.50
C PRO A 14 5.37 -3.15 15.42
N ARG A 15 4.11 -3.46 15.75
CA ARG A 15 3.15 -3.99 14.78
C ARG A 15 2.73 -2.95 13.74
N ALA A 16 2.52 -1.70 14.15
CA ALA A 16 2.21 -0.61 13.23
C ALA A 16 3.40 -0.30 12.32
N GLU A 17 4.63 -0.30 12.85
CA GLU A 17 5.85 -0.17 12.05
C GLU A 17 5.97 -1.25 10.98
N ALA A 18 5.72 -2.52 11.33
CA ALA A 18 5.73 -3.62 10.36
C ALA A 18 4.68 -3.42 9.25
N LEU A 19 3.50 -2.91 9.58
CA LEU A 19 2.48 -2.61 8.58
C LEU A 19 2.84 -1.41 7.69
N LEU A 20 3.55 -0.41 8.22
CA LEU A 20 4.06 0.70 7.42
C LEU A 20 5.12 0.24 6.42
N VAL A 21 6.00 -0.67 6.83
CA VAL A 21 6.97 -1.32 5.91
C VAL A 21 6.23 -2.09 4.82
N GLN A 22 5.21 -2.88 5.19
CA GLN A 22 4.41 -3.63 4.22
C GLN A 22 3.65 -2.72 3.27
N TRP A 23 3.06 -1.63 3.76
CA TRP A 23 2.37 -0.62 2.96
C TRP A 23 3.30 -0.01 1.91
N ARG A 24 4.50 0.42 2.30
CA ARG A 24 5.50 0.95 1.37
C ARG A 24 5.91 -0.07 0.32
N ALA A 25 6.19 -1.31 0.73
CA ALA A 25 6.56 -2.39 -0.20
C ALA A 25 5.43 -2.69 -1.19
N LEU A 26 4.17 -2.64 -0.74
CA LEU A 26 2.99 -2.83 -1.59
C LEU A 26 2.90 -1.72 -2.66
N HIS A 27 3.16 -0.47 -2.26
CA HIS A 27 3.20 0.67 -3.17
C HIS A 27 4.33 0.58 -4.21
N GLU A 28 5.51 0.11 -3.80
CA GLU A 28 6.61 -0.15 -4.73
C GLU A 28 6.24 -1.22 -5.76
N ALA A 29 5.63 -2.33 -5.31
CA ALA A 29 5.14 -3.38 -6.21
C ALA A 29 4.04 -2.86 -7.16
N ALA A 30 3.11 -2.06 -6.66
CA ALA A 30 2.06 -1.45 -7.47
C ALA A 30 2.62 -0.45 -8.52
N GLY A 31 3.73 0.23 -8.21
CA GLY A 31 4.46 1.07 -9.17
C GLY A 31 4.96 0.27 -10.38
N LEU A 32 5.40 -0.98 -10.19
CA LEU A 32 5.75 -1.87 -11.31
C LEU A 32 4.53 -2.18 -12.19
N VAL A 33 3.37 -2.40 -11.57
CA VAL A 33 2.10 -2.66 -12.27
C VAL A 33 1.66 -1.44 -13.06
N ALA A 34 1.70 -0.24 -12.45
CA ALA A 34 1.39 1.03 -13.12
C ALA A 34 2.28 1.24 -14.37
N ASN A 35 3.58 0.95 -14.27
CA ASN A 35 4.49 1.01 -15.41
C ASN A 35 4.11 0.02 -16.52
N LEU A 36 3.73 -1.21 -16.18
CA LEU A 36 3.26 -2.20 -17.16
C LEU A 36 1.91 -1.84 -17.79
N ALA A 37 1.07 -1.11 -17.05
CA ALA A 37 -0.21 -0.57 -17.50
C ALA A 37 -0.06 0.65 -18.41
N GLY A 38 1.13 1.27 -18.46
CA GLY A 38 1.39 2.51 -19.20
C GLY A 38 0.87 3.76 -18.50
N GLU A 39 0.69 3.71 -17.18
CA GLU A 39 0.26 4.85 -16.38
C GLU A 39 1.37 5.91 -16.28
N PRO A 40 1.03 7.21 -16.25
CA PRO A 40 2.02 8.27 -16.12
C PRO A 40 2.70 8.21 -14.74
N ALA A 41 3.99 8.57 -14.67
CA ALA A 41 4.74 8.57 -13.41
C ALA A 41 4.08 9.40 -12.29
N ALA A 42 3.35 10.46 -12.64
CA ALA A 42 2.57 11.25 -11.68
C ALA A 42 1.45 10.44 -10.99
N ALA A 43 0.87 9.45 -11.67
CA ALA A 43 -0.09 8.52 -11.10
C ALA A 43 0.58 7.44 -10.22
N ALA A 44 1.92 7.36 -10.19
CA ALA A 44 2.67 6.42 -9.36
C ALA A 44 3.42 7.08 -8.17
N ALA A 45 3.63 8.40 -8.19
CA ALA A 45 4.70 9.06 -7.41
C ALA A 45 4.37 9.60 -5.99
N PRO A 46 3.13 9.91 -5.54
CA PRO A 46 2.91 10.37 -4.15
C PRO A 46 2.01 9.47 -3.29
N GLN A 47 1.53 8.34 -3.79
CA GLN A 47 0.47 7.59 -3.10
C GLN A 47 0.94 6.78 -1.88
N ALA A 48 2.26 6.58 -1.72
CA ALA A 48 2.84 5.73 -0.69
C ALA A 48 2.86 6.37 0.70
N ASP A 49 2.93 7.70 0.79
CA ASP A 49 2.95 8.42 2.07
C ASP A 49 1.55 8.73 2.58
N ASP A 50 0.56 8.80 1.68
CA ASP A 50 -0.86 8.96 2.02
C ASP A 50 -1.31 7.90 3.03
N GLY A 51 -1.79 8.37 4.18
CA GLY A 51 -2.33 7.53 5.24
C GLY A 51 -1.31 6.86 6.14
N THR A 52 0.00 6.98 5.89
CA THR A 52 1.05 6.37 6.75
C THR A 52 1.05 6.96 8.16
N GLU A 53 0.87 8.28 8.29
CA GLU A 53 0.77 8.97 9.57
C GLU A 53 -0.39 8.39 10.42
N SER A 54 -1.57 8.32 9.82
CA SER A 54 -2.77 7.84 10.50
C SER A 54 -2.79 6.30 10.68
N LEU A 55 -2.08 5.53 9.84
CA LEU A 55 -1.89 4.09 10.00
C LEU A 55 -1.00 3.77 11.22
N GLY A 56 -0.02 4.64 11.52
CA GLY A 56 0.77 4.59 12.76
C GLY A 56 -0.07 4.74 14.03
N LEU A 57 -1.26 5.36 13.93
CA LEU A 57 -2.20 5.58 15.03
C LEU A 57 -3.27 4.48 15.16
N ALA A 58 -3.37 3.56 14.19
CA ALA A 58 -4.35 2.49 14.23
C ALA A 58 -4.06 1.48 15.35
N ASN A 59 -5.10 1.01 16.04
CA ASN A 59 -4.96 0.05 17.13
C ASN A 59 -6.08 -1.01 17.13
N GLY A 60 -5.88 -2.06 17.93
CA GLY A 60 -6.87 -3.11 18.17
C GLY A 60 -7.36 -3.77 16.87
N TRP A 61 -8.68 -3.82 16.70
CA TRP A 61 -9.32 -4.50 15.58
C TRP A 61 -9.03 -3.83 14.22
N ARG A 62 -8.85 -2.50 14.17
CA ARG A 62 -8.51 -1.79 12.91
C ARG A 62 -7.13 -2.20 12.43
N LEU A 63 -6.15 -2.25 13.32
CA LEU A 63 -4.79 -2.66 12.99
C LEU A 63 -4.73 -4.12 12.50
N ALA A 64 -5.54 -5.00 13.09
CA ALA A 64 -5.67 -6.39 12.62
C ALA A 64 -6.30 -6.47 11.23
N LEU A 65 -7.36 -5.70 10.96
CA LEU A 65 -8.05 -5.68 9.68
C LEU A 65 -7.18 -5.07 8.57
N ILE A 66 -6.48 -3.97 8.85
CA ILE A 66 -5.49 -3.36 7.94
C ILE A 66 -4.40 -4.37 7.60
N GLY A 67 -3.85 -5.06 8.61
CA GLY A 67 -2.82 -6.06 8.38
C GLY A 67 -3.29 -7.22 7.50
N ARG A 68 -4.53 -7.69 7.67
CA ARG A 68 -5.10 -8.71 6.78
C ARG A 68 -5.31 -8.18 5.36
N GLY A 69 -5.87 -6.98 5.22
CA GLY A 69 -6.09 -6.38 3.89
C GLY A 69 -4.78 -6.12 3.13
N LEU A 70 -3.73 -5.70 3.84
CA LEU A 70 -2.37 -5.58 3.28
C LEU A 70 -1.82 -6.93 2.81
N ALA A 71 -1.96 -7.98 3.61
CA ALA A 71 -1.52 -9.32 3.23
C ALA A 71 -2.29 -9.88 2.02
N ASP A 72 -3.62 -9.71 2.00
CA ASP A 72 -4.48 -10.14 0.89
C ASP A 72 -4.11 -9.39 -0.41
N THR A 73 -3.87 -8.08 -0.31
CA THR A 73 -3.50 -7.26 -1.47
C THR A 73 -2.10 -7.59 -1.98
N ALA A 74 -1.15 -7.88 -1.08
CA ALA A 74 0.19 -8.34 -1.44
C ALA A 74 0.13 -9.66 -2.22
N ALA A 75 -0.67 -10.63 -1.77
CA ALA A 75 -0.85 -11.90 -2.47
C ALA A 75 -1.42 -11.72 -3.89
N ILE A 76 -2.38 -10.81 -4.06
CA ILE A 76 -2.96 -10.46 -5.37
C ILE A 76 -1.89 -9.84 -6.28
N LEU A 77 -1.15 -8.84 -5.79
CA LEU A 77 -0.11 -8.17 -6.56
C LEU A 77 1.02 -9.14 -6.95
N GLU A 78 1.53 -9.94 -6.02
CA GLU A 78 2.60 -10.90 -6.29
C GLU A 78 2.19 -11.94 -7.34
N GLY A 79 0.98 -12.51 -7.20
CA GLY A 79 0.43 -13.45 -8.17
C GLY A 79 0.23 -12.81 -9.55
N GLY A 80 -0.36 -11.61 -9.57
CA GLY A 80 -0.63 -10.85 -10.78
C GLY A 80 0.66 -10.44 -11.51
N ILE A 81 1.65 -9.89 -10.80
CA ILE A 81 2.96 -9.54 -11.36
C ILE A 81 3.65 -10.77 -11.95
N ARG A 82 3.66 -11.90 -11.23
CA ARG A 82 4.24 -13.15 -11.75
C ARG A 82 3.55 -13.60 -13.05
N ALA A 83 2.22 -13.54 -13.09
CA ALA A 83 1.45 -13.89 -14.28
C ALA A 83 1.74 -12.94 -15.46
N LEU A 84 1.80 -11.63 -15.22
CA LEU A 84 2.14 -10.62 -16.23
C LEU A 84 3.55 -10.86 -16.80
N LEU A 85 4.54 -11.13 -15.95
CA LEU A 85 5.91 -11.41 -16.38
C LEU A 85 5.98 -12.68 -17.24
N VAL A 86 5.30 -13.75 -16.84
CA VAL A 86 5.25 -15.00 -17.63
C VAL A 86 4.55 -14.78 -18.98
N ALA A 87 3.42 -14.06 -19.00
CA ALA A 87 2.70 -13.76 -20.23
C ALA A 87 3.54 -12.90 -21.18
N ARG A 88 4.19 -11.86 -20.66
CA ARG A 88 5.09 -10.99 -21.44
C ARG A 88 6.28 -11.76 -22.00
N ALA A 89 6.88 -12.66 -21.22
CA ALA A 89 7.97 -13.52 -21.69
C ALA A 89 7.55 -14.46 -22.84
N ARG A 90 6.24 -14.76 -22.96
CA ARG A 90 5.65 -15.52 -24.07
C ARG A 90 5.20 -14.65 -25.25
N GLY A 91 5.50 -13.36 -25.22
CA GLY A 91 5.13 -12.41 -26.28
C GLY A 91 3.69 -11.91 -26.22
N ALA A 92 2.96 -12.16 -25.13
CA ALA A 92 1.60 -11.62 -24.97
C ALA A 92 1.63 -10.11 -24.70
N GLU A 93 0.60 -9.41 -25.19
CA GLU A 93 0.33 -8.05 -24.76
C GLU A 93 -0.27 -8.09 -23.33
N VAL A 94 0.38 -7.40 -22.40
CA VAL A 94 0.02 -7.48 -20.97
C VAL A 94 -0.59 -6.20 -20.42
N ARG A 95 -0.66 -5.13 -21.22
CA ARG A 95 -1.14 -3.82 -20.77
C ARG A 95 -2.58 -3.86 -20.25
N PRO A 96 -3.57 -4.52 -20.90
CA PRO A 96 -4.94 -4.56 -20.38
C PRO A 96 -5.03 -5.30 -19.04
N ALA A 97 -4.27 -6.38 -18.87
CA ALA A 97 -4.22 -7.14 -17.63
C ALA A 97 -3.51 -6.34 -16.51
N ALA A 98 -2.46 -5.58 -16.84
CA ALA A 98 -1.79 -4.69 -15.90
C ALA A 98 -2.69 -3.53 -15.48
N GLN A 99 -3.49 -2.97 -16.40
CA GLN A 99 -4.49 -1.95 -16.08
C GLN A 99 -5.55 -2.48 -15.10
N ALA A 100 -6.06 -3.68 -15.32
CA ALA A 100 -7.00 -4.30 -14.39
C ALA A 100 -6.37 -4.47 -12.98
N LEU A 101 -5.15 -5.00 -12.90
CA LEU A 101 -4.43 -5.17 -11.64
C LEU A 101 -4.13 -3.84 -10.94
N TRP A 102 -3.84 -2.78 -11.71
CA TRP A 102 -3.67 -1.43 -11.19
C TRP A 102 -4.97 -0.88 -10.57
N GLN A 103 -6.11 -1.07 -11.23
CA GLN A 103 -7.41 -0.65 -10.67
C GLN A 103 -7.78 -1.43 -9.40
N GLU A 104 -7.51 -2.73 -9.35
CA GLU A 104 -7.69 -3.55 -8.14
C GLU A 104 -6.85 -3.03 -6.98
N PHE A 105 -5.58 -2.66 -7.23
CA PHE A 105 -4.74 -2.03 -6.22
C PHE A 105 -5.31 -0.70 -5.73
N LEU A 106 -5.76 0.18 -6.64
CA LEU A 106 -6.36 1.47 -6.26
C LEU A 106 -7.62 1.28 -5.40
N ALA A 107 -8.46 0.31 -5.74
CA ALA A 107 -9.65 -0.03 -4.97
C ALA A 107 -9.30 -0.57 -3.57
N ALA A 108 -8.36 -1.50 -3.48
CA ALA A 108 -7.89 -2.05 -2.22
C ALA A 108 -7.25 -0.97 -1.33
N ARG A 109 -6.42 -0.11 -1.93
CA ARG A 109 -5.81 1.04 -1.24
C ARG A 109 -6.87 1.98 -0.67
N ALA A 110 -7.87 2.35 -1.46
CA ALA A 110 -8.95 3.21 -1.00
C ALA A 110 -9.72 2.58 0.18
N ALA A 111 -9.98 1.27 0.12
CA ALA A 111 -10.62 0.55 1.22
C ALA A 111 -9.77 0.52 2.49
N LEU A 112 -8.44 0.33 2.36
CA LEU A 112 -7.51 0.38 3.49
C LEU A 112 -7.45 1.77 4.13
N LEU A 113 -7.39 2.84 3.32
CA LEU A 113 -7.39 4.22 3.81
C LEU A 113 -8.71 4.58 4.52
N ALA A 114 -9.84 4.02 4.11
CA ALA A 114 -11.12 4.21 4.79
C ALA A 114 -11.18 3.57 6.20
N LEU A 115 -10.29 2.61 6.51
CA LEU A 115 -10.17 2.04 7.86
C LEU A 115 -9.34 2.90 8.81
N VAL A 116 -8.57 3.82 8.27
CA VAL A 116 -7.69 4.68 9.02
C VAL A 116 -8.50 5.88 9.55
N PRO A 117 -8.38 6.26 10.83
CA PRO A 117 -9.14 7.39 11.37
C PRO A 117 -8.86 8.67 10.58
N PRO A 118 -9.88 9.50 10.30
CA PRO A 118 -9.66 10.83 9.75
C PRO A 118 -8.84 11.66 10.75
N HIS A 119 -7.91 12.45 10.23
CA HIS A 119 -7.15 13.45 10.96
C HIS A 119 -8.03 14.64 11.36
#